data_AF-A0A950THC0-F1
#
_entry.id   AF-A0A950THC0-F1
#
_cell.length_a   1.000
_cell.length_b   1.000
_cell.length_c   1.000
_cell.angle_alpha   90.00
_cell.angle_beta   90.00
_cell.angle_gamma   90.00
#
_symmetry.space_group_name_H-M   'P 1'
#
loop_
_entity.id
_entity.type
_entity.pdbx_description
1 polymer ?
#
loop_
_entity_poly.entity_id
_entity_poly.type
_entity_poly.pdbx_seq_one_letter_code
_entity_poly.pdbx_strand_id
1 'polypeptide(L)'
;KDISTSYIERQNLTMRMSMRRFTRLTNGFSKKVENHAHAIALHYMYYNFCRIHKSLRCTPAMAAGVTSKLWEIDDIIALLPAMESKPRGPYKKRARK
;
A
#
# COMPACT_ATOMS: atom_id res chain seq x y z
N LYS A 1 16.55 24.49 11.83
CA LYS A 1 15.63 23.47 11.29
C LYS A 1 15.97 22.20 12.02
N ASP A 2 15.22 21.86 13.06
CA ASP A 2 15.64 20.81 14.00
C ASP A 2 15.34 19.44 13.41
N ILE A 3 16.32 18.55 13.46
CA ILE A 3 16.17 17.17 13.00
C ILE A 3 15.44 16.41 14.10
N SER A 4 14.14 16.16 13.90
CA SER A 4 13.29 15.39 14.81
C SER A 4 12.86 14.07 14.16
N THR A 5 13.01 12.96 14.88
CA THR A 5 12.57 11.63 14.44
C THR A 5 11.05 11.45 14.53
N SER A 6 10.36 12.35 15.23
CA SER A 6 8.91 12.27 15.50
C SER A 6 8.06 12.08 14.24
N TYR A 7 8.44 12.70 13.11
CA TYR A 7 7.74 12.55 11.84
C TYR A 7 7.84 11.13 11.28
N ILE A 8 9.03 10.53 11.33
CA ILE A 8 9.27 9.15 10.88
C ILE A 8 8.54 8.17 11.81
N GLU A 9 8.59 8.40 13.12
CA GLU A 9 7.90 7.57 14.10
C GLU A 9 6.38 7.58 13.90
N ARG A 10 5.80 8.75 13.62
CA ARG A 10 4.38 8.89 13.31
C ARG A 10 3.99 8.16 12.02
N GLN A 11 4.83 8.23 11.00
CA GLN A 11 4.63 7.48 9.76
C GLN A 11 4.69 5.97 10.02
N ASN A 12 5.67 5.51 10.80
CA ASN A 12 5.83 4.11 11.17
C ASN A 12 4.64 3.57 11.99
N LEU A 13 4.08 4.36 12.89
CA LEU A 13 2.84 4.00 13.59
C LEU A 13 1.68 3.86 12.60
N THR A 14 1.51 4.82 11.70
CA THR A 14 0.46 4.80 10.69
C THR A 14 0.54 3.54 9.83
N MET A 15 1.73 3.17 9.36
CA MET A 15 1.96 1.95 8.61
C MET A 15 1.56 0.72 9.43
N ARG A 16 2.03 0.59 10.67
CA ARG A 16 1.72 -0.56 11.53
C ARG A 16 0.22 -0.74 11.81
N MET A 17 -0.52 0.36 11.96
CA MET A 17 -1.96 0.31 12.24
C MET A 17 -2.82 0.05 11.01
N SER A 18 -2.35 0.44 9.83
CA SER A 18 -3.13 0.38 8.58
C SER A 18 -2.86 -0.87 7.75
N MET A 19 -1.75 -1.57 7.96
CA MET A 19 -1.46 -2.82 7.26
C MET A 19 -1.12 -3.98 8.21
N ARG A 20 -1.81 -5.11 8.01
CA ARG A 20 -1.63 -6.33 8.81
C ARG A 20 -0.28 -7.03 8.62
N ARG A 21 0.53 -6.62 7.64
CA ARG A 21 1.84 -7.22 7.36
C ARG A 21 2.89 -6.91 8.43
N PHE A 22 2.65 -5.90 9.26
CA PHE A 22 3.49 -5.58 10.42
C PHE A 22 2.91 -6.10 11.75
N THR A 23 1.77 -6.79 11.73
CA THR A 23 1.18 -7.35 12.94
C THR A 23 1.56 -8.82 13.10
N ARG A 24 1.94 -9.19 14.33
CA ARG A 24 2.36 -10.56 14.68
C ARG A 24 1.14 -11.46 14.85
N LEU A 25 1.31 -12.77 14.61
CA LEU A 25 0.28 -13.80 14.79
C LEU A 25 -1.00 -13.55 13.98
N THR A 26 -0.85 -13.09 12.74
CA THR A 26 -2.00 -12.95 11.83
C THR A 26 -1.76 -13.68 10.51
N ASN A 27 -2.85 -14.05 9.82
CA ASN A 27 -2.78 -14.66 8.50
C ASN A 27 -2.31 -13.68 7.39
N GLY A 28 -2.09 -12.40 7.72
CA GLY A 28 -1.74 -11.33 6.79
C GLY A 28 -0.23 -11.13 6.58
N PHE A 29 0.59 -12.16 6.77
CA PHE A 29 2.05 -12.07 6.64
C PHE A 29 2.52 -12.30 5.20
N SER A 30 3.68 -11.75 4.86
CA SER A 30 4.32 -11.99 3.56
C SER A 30 5.36 -13.10 3.70
N LYS A 31 5.28 -14.13 2.86
CA LYS A 31 6.27 -15.24 2.83
C LYS A 31 7.60 -14.83 2.17
N LYS A 32 7.55 -13.79 1.35
CA LYS A 32 8.64 -13.27 0.53
C LYS A 32 8.80 -11.78 0.83
N VAL A 33 10.04 -11.28 0.87
CA VAL A 33 10.32 -9.87 1.17
C VAL A 33 9.81 -8.95 0.07
N GLU A 34 9.81 -9.42 -1.18
CA GLU A 34 9.31 -8.67 -2.34
C GLU A 34 7.81 -8.40 -2.21
N ASN A 35 7.04 -9.40 -1.78
CA ASN A 35 5.60 -9.25 -1.52
C ASN A 35 5.31 -8.28 -0.37
N HIS A 36 6.22 -8.17 0.59
CA HIS A 36 6.12 -7.18 1.66
C HIS A 36 6.35 -5.77 1.11
N ALA A 37 7.41 -5.59 0.31
CA ALA A 37 7.71 -4.32 -0.36
C ALA A 37 6.57 -3.86 -1.28
N HIS A 38 5.99 -4.76 -2.08
CA HIS A 38 4.84 -4.44 -2.94
C HIS A 38 3.63 -3.95 -2.14
N ALA A 39 3.37 -4.55 -0.98
CA ALA A 39 2.26 -4.11 -0.14
C ALA A 39 2.49 -2.75 0.52
N ILE A 40 3.73 -2.47 0.92
CA ILE A 40 4.13 -1.15 1.41
C ILE A 40 3.94 -0.11 0.30
N ALA A 41 4.37 -0.41 -0.93
CA ALA A 41 4.19 0.48 -2.07
C ALA A 41 2.72 0.80 -2.34
N LEU A 42 1.85 -0.23 -2.33
CA LEU A 42 0.41 -0.04 -2.49
C LEU A 42 -0.19 0.82 -1.36
N HIS A 43 0.26 0.61 -0.12
CA HIS A 43 -0.18 1.42 1.00
C HIS A 43 0.19 2.90 0.83
N TYR A 44 1.44 3.18 0.45
CA TYR A 44 1.90 4.56 0.23
C TYR A 44 1.17 5.24 -0.93
N MET A 45 0.92 4.52 -2.02
CA MET A 45 0.16 5.04 -3.14
C MET A 45 -1.24 5.48 -2.67
N TYR A 46 -1.96 4.59 -2.00
CA TYR A 46 -3.29 4.90 -1.48
C TYR A 46 -3.28 6.03 -0.44
N TYR A 47 -2.36 5.99 0.52
CA TYR A 47 -2.29 6.98 1.60
C TYR A 47 -1.98 8.39 1.08
N ASN A 48 -1.07 8.50 0.10
CA ASN A 48 -0.64 9.81 -0.40
C ASN A 48 -1.58 10.40 -1.44
N PHE A 49 -2.19 9.59 -2.30
CA PHE A 49 -2.95 10.08 -3.46
C PHE A 49 -4.46 10.02 -3.30
N CYS A 50 -5.01 9.01 -2.59
CA CYS A 50 -6.45 8.80 -2.47
C CYS A 50 -7.01 9.21 -1.10
N ARG A 51 -6.24 9.02 -0.03
CA ARG A 51 -6.75 9.26 1.34
C ARG A 51 -6.64 10.73 1.72
N ILE A 52 -7.78 11.36 2.00
CA ILE A 52 -7.81 12.71 2.59
C ILE A 52 -7.29 12.65 4.03
N HIS A 53 -6.29 13.49 4.33
CA HIS A 53 -5.69 13.54 5.65
C HIS A 53 -6.48 14.50 6.55
N LYS A 54 -6.89 14.03 7.74
CA LYS A 54 -7.79 14.78 8.65
C LYS A 54 -7.31 16.21 8.94
N SER A 55 -6.01 16.39 9.20
CA SER A 55 -5.45 17.72 9.52
C SER A 55 -5.20 18.59 8.29
N LEU A 56 -4.89 17.99 7.13
CA LEU A 56 -4.57 18.75 5.91
C LEU A 56 -5.84 19.11 5.13
N ARG A 57 -6.95 18.41 5.35
CA ARG A 57 -8.21 18.50 4.60
C ARG A 57 -8.10 18.20 3.09
N CYS A 58 -6.91 17.89 2.61
CA CYS A 58 -6.60 17.35 1.29
C CYS A 58 -5.67 16.13 1.42
N THR A 59 -5.27 15.53 0.30
CA THR A 59 -4.33 14.41 0.33
C THR A 59 -2.89 14.89 0.53
N PRO A 60 -1.99 14.07 1.11
CA PRO A 60 -0.59 14.43 1.25
C PRO A 60 0.08 14.83 -0.08
N ALA A 61 -0.24 14.14 -1.19
CA ALA A 61 0.30 14.48 -2.51
C ALA A 61 -0.18 15.85 -3.02
N MET A 62 -1.42 16.25 -2.70
CA MET A 62 -1.93 17.59 -3.00
C MET A 62 -1.25 18.66 -2.15
N ALA A 63 -1.11 18.42 -0.84
CA ALA A 63 -0.42 19.35 0.05
C ALA A 63 1.05 19.55 -0.34
N ALA A 64 1.69 18.52 -0.89
CA ALA A 64 3.05 18.58 -1.42
C ALA A 64 3.16 19.16 -2.85
N GLY A 65 2.04 19.49 -3.50
CA GLY A 65 2.02 20.04 -4.86
C GLY A 65 2.35 19.02 -5.97
N VAL A 66 2.29 17.72 -5.68
CA VAL A 66 2.58 16.65 -6.66
C VAL A 66 1.42 16.46 -7.64
N THR A 67 0.19 16.66 -7.18
CA THR A 67 -1.03 16.56 -7.99
C THR A 67 -2.05 17.59 -7.51
N SER A 68 -2.83 18.16 -8.43
CA SER A 68 -3.99 18.99 -8.10
C SER A 68 -5.30 18.19 -8.03
N LYS A 69 -5.32 17.00 -8.62
CA LYS A 69 -6.46 16.08 -8.65
C LYS A 69 -6.43 15.15 -7.43
N LEU A 70 -7.60 14.92 -6.82
CA LEU A 70 -7.84 13.82 -5.88
C LEU A 70 -7.93 12.52 -6.68
N TRP A 71 -7.12 11.52 -6.33
CA TRP A 71 -7.12 10.24 -7.03
C TRP A 71 -8.16 9.30 -6.47
N GLU A 72 -8.78 8.52 -7.34
CA GLU A 72 -9.62 7.38 -6.98
C GLU A 72 -8.84 6.07 -7.14
N ILE A 73 -9.43 4.97 -6.66
CA ILE A 73 -8.81 3.64 -6.80
C ILE A 73 -8.66 3.28 -8.29
N ASP A 74 -9.61 3.71 -9.13
CA ASP A 74 -9.59 3.47 -10.57
C ASP A 74 -8.38 4.14 -11.24
N ASP A 75 -7.96 5.32 -10.78
CA ASP A 75 -6.75 5.99 -11.26
C ASP A 75 -5.49 5.15 -10.96
N ILE A 76 -5.45 4.46 -9.81
CA ILE A 76 -4.33 3.56 -9.47
C ILE A 76 -4.36 2.33 -10.37
N ILE A 77 -5.54 1.76 -10.64
CA ILE A 77 -5.68 0.58 -11.48
C ILE A 77 -5.29 0.90 -12.93
N ALA A 78 -5.63 2.10 -13.42
CA ALA A 78 -5.27 2.57 -14.76
C ALA A 78 -3.76 2.66 -15.02
N LEU A 79 -2.91 2.67 -13.97
CA LEU A 79 -1.46 2.59 -14.12
C LEU A 79 -0.97 1.20 -14.57
N LEU A 80 -1.78 0.16 -14.41
CA LEU A 80 -1.42 -1.17 -14.83
C LEU A 80 -1.55 -1.31 -16.36
N PRO A 81 -0.61 -1.99 -17.03
CA PRO A 81 -0.79 -2.33 -18.43
C PRO A 81 -2.04 -3.20 -18.60
N ALA A 82 -2.71 -3.07 -19.76
CA ALA A 82 -3.85 -3.91 -20.10
C ALA A 82 -3.46 -5.39 -19.95
N MET A 83 -4.00 -6.04 -18.90
CA MET A 83 -3.60 -7.38 -18.53
C MET A 83 -4.65 -8.35 -19.07
N GLU A 84 -4.24 -9.23 -19.97
CA GLU A 84 -5.10 -10.32 -20.42
C GLU A 84 -5.42 -11.25 -19.25
N SER A 85 -6.71 -11.55 -19.04
CA SER A 85 -7.14 -12.47 -18.00
C SER A 85 -6.74 -13.89 -18.37
N LYS A 86 -5.64 -14.37 -17.77
CA LYS A 86 -5.24 -15.78 -17.93
C LYS A 86 -6.15 -16.65 -17.05
N PRO A 87 -6.80 -17.69 -17.60
CA PRO A 87 -7.59 -18.62 -16.80
C PRO A 87 -6.68 -19.28 -15.76
N ARG A 88 -7.20 -19.44 -14.54
CA ARG A 88 -6.47 -20.09 -13.46
C ARG A 88 -6.10 -21.52 -13.88
N GLY A 89 -4.81 -21.84 -13.85
CA GLY A 89 -4.33 -23.19 -14.13
C GLY A 89 -4.82 -24.23 -13.11
N PRO A 90 -4.80 -25.53 -13.46
CA PRO A 90 -5.27 -26.60 -12.60
C PRO A 90 -4.49 -26.67 -11.27
N TYR A 91 -5.17 -27.06 -10.19
CA TYR A 91 -4.54 -27.24 -8.88
C TYR A 91 -3.55 -28.42 -8.91
N LYS A 92 -2.31 -28.21 -8.47
CA LYS A 92 -1.31 -29.29 -8.36
C LYS A 92 -1.76 -30.30 -7.29
N LYS A 93 -2.17 -31.49 -7.72
CA LYS A 93 -2.49 -32.60 -6.81
C LYS A 93 -1.19 -33.07 -6.13
N ARG A 94 -1.18 -33.13 -4.81
CA ARG A 94 -0.09 -33.79 -4.07
C ARG A 94 -0.16 -35.29 -4.34
N ALA A 95 0.95 -35.91 -4.73
CA ALA A 95 1.05 -37.37 -4.78
C ALA A 95 0.85 -37.94 -3.37
N ARG A 96 -0.01 -38.96 -3.26
CA ARG A 96 -0.23 -39.68 -2.00
C ARG A 96 1.04 -40.48 -1.70
N LYS A 97 1.61 -40.28 -0.51
CA LYS A 97 2.76 -41.04 -0.03
C LYS A 97 2.33 -42.46 0.34
#